data_AF-A0A1T0AVC1-F1
#
_entry.id   AF-A0A1T0AVC1-F1
#
_cell.length_a   1.000
_cell.length_b   1.000
_cell.length_c   1.000
_cell.angle_alpha   90.00
_cell.angle_beta   90.00
_cell.angle_gamma   90.00
#
_symmetry.space_group_name_H-M   'P 1'
#
loop_
_entity.id
_entity.type
_entity.pdbx_description
1 polymer ?
#
loop_
_entity_poly.entity_id
_entity_poly.type
_entity_poly.pdbx_seq_one_letter_code
_entity_poly.pdbx_strand_id
1 'polypeptide(L)'
;MSAGYFEQGNEVIAQALNKINSLGQLFGKTKEVQALHQDIETLYEETKSAVKNKGKGLIVMVNGNKVSVFGLDSRLSWIHTALGVPLADPTITAGGHGQPVSFEYIQKMNPDWLFVLDRLAAVGKEGQSAQQTLDNALVQQTTAWKKGQVVYLSAASYLAPSGVTQVKTDLTRIKDAFNQQK
;
A
#
# COMPACT_ATOMS: atom_id res chain seq x y z
N MET A 1 13.37 -17.62 21.82
CA MET A 1 11.96 -18.04 21.72
C MET A 1 11.18 -16.82 21.24
N SER A 2 10.42 -16.80 20.15
CA SER A 2 10.05 -17.78 19.12
C SER A 2 10.27 -17.15 17.74
N ALA A 3 11.06 -17.80 16.88
CA ALA A 3 10.98 -17.59 15.45
C ALA A 3 9.73 -18.35 14.98
N GLY A 4 8.62 -17.66 14.80
CA GLY A 4 7.36 -18.23 14.36
C GLY A 4 6.30 -17.14 14.28
N TYR A 5 5.47 -17.21 13.26
CA TYR A 5 4.37 -16.30 12.89
C TYR A 5 4.72 -15.14 11.95
N PHE A 6 5.23 -15.48 10.77
CA PHE A 6 4.84 -14.73 9.58
C PHE A 6 4.24 -15.72 8.58
N GLU A 7 2.91 -15.71 8.50
CA GLU A 7 2.16 -16.42 7.47
C GLU A 7 2.58 -15.92 6.08
N GLN A 8 2.53 -16.81 5.10
CA GLN A 8 2.69 -16.47 3.67
C GLN A 8 1.70 -15.34 3.33
N GLY A 9 2.23 -14.15 3.03
CA GLY A 9 1.43 -12.98 2.67
C GLY A 9 1.88 -11.65 3.28
N ASN A 10 2.70 -11.65 4.35
CA ASN A 10 3.14 -10.41 5.02
C ASN A 10 4.58 -9.97 4.72
N GLU A 11 5.21 -10.48 3.66
CA GLU A 11 6.67 -10.41 3.44
C GLU A 11 7.27 -9.02 3.62
N VAL A 12 6.58 -7.94 3.21
CA VAL A 12 7.04 -6.56 3.40
C VAL A 12 7.20 -6.19 4.88
N ILE A 13 6.21 -6.56 5.71
CA ILE A 13 6.20 -6.28 7.16
C ILE A 13 7.26 -7.14 7.85
N ALA A 14 7.31 -8.44 7.56
CA ALA A 14 8.32 -9.34 8.10
C ALA A 14 9.74 -8.89 7.73
N GLN A 15 9.99 -8.49 6.49
CA GLN A 15 11.28 -7.97 6.05
C GLN A 15 11.67 -6.69 6.81
N ALA A 16 10.72 -5.77 7.04
CA ALA A 16 10.99 -4.56 7.81
C ALA A 16 11.38 -4.90 9.27
N LEU A 17 10.64 -5.81 9.90
CA LEU A 17 10.88 -6.26 11.27
C LEU A 17 12.20 -7.03 11.43
N ASN A 18 12.56 -7.85 10.44
CA ASN A 18 13.85 -8.55 10.41
C ASN A 18 15.02 -7.58 10.26
N LYS A 19 14.93 -6.63 9.32
CA LYS A 19 15.99 -5.62 9.11
C LYS A 19 16.25 -4.82 10.38
N ILE A 20 15.19 -4.32 11.05
CA ILE A 20 15.38 -3.53 12.25
C ILE A 20 15.90 -4.37 13.42
N ASN A 21 15.54 -5.64 13.49
CA ASN A 21 16.11 -6.56 14.48
C ASN A 21 17.62 -6.77 14.30
N SER A 22 18.09 -6.99 13.06
CA SER A 22 19.53 -7.10 12.78
C SER A 22 20.28 -5.82 13.14
N LEU A 23 19.72 -4.65 12.84
CA LEU A 23 20.31 -3.37 13.24
C LEU A 23 20.32 -3.20 14.77
N GLY A 24 19.24 -3.58 15.46
CA GLY A 24 19.17 -3.52 16.91
C GLY A 24 20.23 -4.37 17.60
N GLN A 25 20.46 -5.58 17.08
CA GLN A 25 21.53 -6.45 17.58
C GLN A 25 22.91 -5.83 17.36
N LEU A 26 23.17 -5.30 16.16
CA LEU A 26 24.46 -4.70 15.80
C LEU A 26 24.79 -3.46 16.67
N PHE A 27 23.80 -2.65 16.99
CA PHE A 27 23.99 -1.39 17.72
C PHE A 27 23.61 -1.45 19.21
N GLY A 28 23.28 -2.63 19.75
CA GLY A 28 22.89 -2.79 21.16
C GLY A 28 21.56 -2.09 21.51
N LYS A 29 20.63 -1.99 20.56
CA LYS A 29 19.34 -1.29 20.64
C LYS A 29 18.13 -2.24 20.73
N THR A 30 18.30 -3.37 21.39
CA THR A 30 17.29 -4.44 21.42
C THR A 30 15.99 -4.03 22.10
N LYS A 31 16.03 -3.18 23.13
CA LYS A 31 14.82 -2.67 23.81
C LYS A 31 13.99 -1.77 22.90
N GLU A 32 14.65 -0.85 22.19
CA GLU A 32 13.99 0.05 21.24
C GLU A 32 13.38 -0.73 20.07
N VAL A 33 14.07 -1.76 19.59
CA VAL A 33 13.54 -2.67 18.56
C VAL A 33 12.31 -3.43 19.05
N GLN A 34 12.32 -3.94 20.28
CA GLN A 34 11.19 -4.67 20.83
C GLN A 34 9.94 -3.79 20.92
N ALA A 35 10.09 -2.55 21.39
CA ALA A 35 8.99 -1.58 21.39
C ALA A 35 8.46 -1.31 19.97
N LEU A 36 9.35 -1.13 19.00
CA LEU A 36 8.96 -0.88 17.62
C LEU A 36 8.29 -2.10 16.96
N HIS A 37 8.71 -3.31 17.30
CA HIS A 37 8.03 -4.54 16.87
C HIS A 37 6.57 -4.55 17.35
N GLN A 38 6.37 -4.33 18.64
CA GLN A 38 5.02 -4.32 19.23
C GLN A 38 4.13 -3.24 18.62
N ASP A 39 4.67 -2.04 18.37
CA ASP A 39 3.97 -0.94 17.69
C ASP A 39 3.48 -1.37 16.29
N ILE A 40 4.36 -1.98 15.49
CA ILE A 40 4.06 -2.37 14.11
C ILE A 40 3.07 -3.52 14.07
N GLU A 41 3.23 -4.53 14.93
CA GLU A 41 2.29 -5.66 15.03
C GLU A 41 0.89 -5.18 15.43
N THR A 42 0.81 -4.31 16.44
CA THR A 42 -0.47 -3.70 16.86
C THR A 42 -1.10 -2.95 15.71
N LEU A 43 -0.34 -2.08 15.04
CA LEU A 43 -0.85 -1.28 13.93
C LEU A 43 -1.26 -2.16 12.74
N TYR A 44 -0.55 -3.26 12.46
CA TYR A 44 -0.90 -4.22 11.43
C TYR A 44 -2.24 -4.90 11.72
N GLU A 45 -2.44 -5.42 12.92
CA GLU A 45 -3.69 -6.10 13.30
C GLU A 45 -4.88 -5.12 13.35
N GLU A 46 -4.67 -3.91 13.83
CA GLU A 46 -5.67 -2.83 13.77
C GLU A 46 -6.04 -2.51 12.31
N THR A 47 -5.06 -2.42 11.42
CA THR A 47 -5.29 -2.12 10.00
C THR A 47 -6.02 -3.28 9.32
N LYS A 48 -5.59 -4.53 9.56
CA LYS A 48 -6.25 -5.74 9.03
C LYS A 48 -7.71 -5.82 9.47
N SER A 49 -7.98 -5.48 10.73
CA SER A 49 -9.34 -5.37 11.25
C SER A 49 -10.12 -4.23 10.59
N ALA A 50 -9.48 -3.07 10.42
CA ALA A 50 -10.09 -1.88 9.82
C ALA A 50 -10.52 -2.09 8.36
N VAL A 51 -9.78 -2.89 7.57
CA VAL A 51 -10.08 -3.13 6.15
C VAL A 51 -11.06 -4.27 5.88
N LYS A 52 -11.32 -5.12 6.88
CA LYS A 52 -12.09 -6.35 6.71
C LYS A 52 -13.50 -6.05 6.18
N ASN A 53 -13.89 -6.77 5.11
CA ASN A 53 -15.21 -6.70 4.48
C ASN A 53 -15.63 -5.30 3.98
N LYS A 54 -14.68 -4.39 3.71
CA LYS A 54 -14.98 -3.00 3.26
C LYS A 54 -14.75 -2.75 1.76
N GLY A 55 -14.87 -3.80 0.95
CA GLY A 55 -14.85 -3.71 -0.50
C GLY A 55 -13.48 -4.01 -1.13
N LYS A 56 -13.45 -3.97 -2.46
CA LYS A 56 -12.30 -4.35 -3.29
C LYS A 56 -11.38 -3.17 -3.59
N GLY A 57 -10.08 -3.41 -3.62
CA GLY A 57 -9.04 -2.42 -3.85
C GLY A 57 -8.37 -2.55 -5.22
N LEU A 58 -8.03 -1.43 -5.84
CA LEU A 58 -7.10 -1.36 -6.97
C LEU A 58 -5.86 -0.57 -6.55
N ILE A 59 -4.68 -1.13 -6.80
CA ILE A 59 -3.41 -0.46 -6.56
C ILE A 59 -2.92 0.13 -7.88
N VAL A 60 -2.62 1.43 -7.89
CA VAL A 60 -2.06 2.14 -9.04
C VAL A 60 -0.75 2.83 -8.67
N MET A 61 0.18 2.88 -9.62
CA MET A 61 1.31 3.81 -9.61
C MET A 61 1.11 4.82 -10.71
N VAL A 62 1.22 6.10 -10.37
CA VAL A 62 1.16 7.21 -11.30
C VAL A 62 2.56 7.75 -11.55
N ASN A 63 2.91 7.97 -12.81
CA ASN A 63 4.20 8.49 -13.24
C ASN A 63 3.96 9.55 -14.32
N GLY A 64 3.66 10.78 -13.89
CA GLY A 64 3.15 11.82 -14.76
C GLY A 64 1.80 11.40 -15.35
N ASN A 65 1.65 11.45 -16.67
CA ASN A 65 0.42 11.05 -17.35
C ASN A 65 0.26 9.52 -17.55
N LYS A 66 1.19 8.70 -17.06
CA LYS A 66 1.15 7.23 -17.19
C LYS A 66 0.67 6.58 -15.90
N VAL A 67 -0.15 5.54 -16.04
CA VAL A 67 -0.66 4.75 -14.92
C VAL A 67 -0.39 3.27 -15.13
N SER A 68 0.10 2.59 -14.09
CA SER A 68 0.21 1.14 -14.03
C SER A 68 -0.56 0.57 -12.86
N VAL A 69 -1.16 -0.62 -13.01
CA VAL A 69 -1.83 -1.37 -11.93
C VAL A 69 -0.98 -2.54 -11.44
N PHE A 70 -1.23 -2.95 -10.20
CA PHE A 70 -0.45 -4.00 -9.53
C PHE A 70 -1.37 -5.08 -8.95
N GLY A 71 -1.00 -6.34 -9.20
CA GLY A 71 -1.70 -7.52 -8.70
C GLY A 71 -0.94 -8.20 -7.55
N LEU A 72 -1.20 -9.50 -7.39
CA LEU A 72 -0.63 -10.32 -6.30
C LEU A 72 0.88 -10.54 -6.42
N ASP A 73 1.40 -10.60 -7.64
CA ASP A 73 2.85 -10.71 -7.89
C ASP A 73 3.49 -9.32 -7.97
N SER A 74 3.43 -8.55 -6.89
CA SER A 74 4.02 -7.20 -6.90
C SER A 74 4.56 -6.78 -5.54
N ARG A 75 5.49 -5.81 -5.53
CA ARG A 75 6.01 -5.22 -4.28
C ARG A 75 4.93 -4.49 -3.44
N LEU A 76 3.78 -4.19 -4.03
CA LEU A 76 2.66 -3.54 -3.36
C LEU A 76 1.55 -4.54 -2.97
N SER A 77 1.72 -5.82 -3.30
CA SER A 77 0.70 -6.85 -3.09
C SER A 77 0.36 -7.08 -1.63
N TRP A 78 1.21 -6.64 -0.68
CA TRP A 78 0.97 -6.74 0.76
C TRP A 78 -0.36 -6.10 1.21
N ILE A 79 -0.89 -5.12 0.49
CA ILE A 79 -2.24 -4.58 0.74
C ILE A 79 -3.30 -5.66 0.51
N HIS A 80 -3.13 -6.51 -0.49
CA HIS A 80 -4.01 -7.65 -0.77
C HIS A 80 -3.67 -8.87 0.09
N THR A 81 -2.39 -9.26 0.16
CA THR A 81 -1.96 -10.52 0.77
C THR A 81 -1.84 -10.45 2.30
N ALA A 82 -1.39 -9.32 2.86
CA ALA A 82 -1.21 -9.16 4.30
C ALA A 82 -2.46 -8.57 4.96
N LEU A 83 -2.98 -7.47 4.40
CA LEU A 83 -4.15 -6.81 4.98
C LEU A 83 -5.47 -7.46 4.58
N GLY A 84 -5.49 -8.26 3.50
CA GLY A 84 -6.67 -9.00 3.07
C GLY A 84 -7.68 -8.16 2.27
N VAL A 85 -7.26 -7.02 1.71
CA VAL A 85 -8.12 -6.24 0.79
C VAL A 85 -8.31 -7.04 -0.51
N PRO A 86 -9.53 -7.42 -0.92
CA PRO A 86 -9.74 -8.15 -2.17
C PRO A 86 -9.29 -7.34 -3.40
N LEU A 87 -8.80 -8.00 -4.45
CA LEU A 87 -8.45 -7.33 -5.71
C LEU A 87 -9.70 -6.85 -6.43
N ALA A 88 -9.65 -5.64 -6.99
CA ALA A 88 -10.67 -5.16 -7.91
C ALA A 88 -10.67 -5.92 -9.25
N ASP A 89 -9.50 -6.42 -9.65
CA ASP A 89 -9.27 -7.27 -10.82
C ASP A 89 -8.28 -8.40 -10.46
N PRO A 90 -8.73 -9.67 -10.36
CA PRO A 90 -7.87 -10.81 -10.07
C PRO A 90 -7.01 -11.25 -11.26
N THR A 91 -7.21 -10.68 -12.45
CA THR A 91 -6.49 -11.06 -13.68
C THR A 91 -5.19 -10.28 -13.89
N ILE A 92 -4.87 -9.33 -13.01
CA ILE A 92 -3.61 -8.58 -13.08
C ILE A 92 -2.44 -9.52 -12.74
N THR A 93 -1.62 -9.82 -13.75
CA THR A 93 -0.46 -10.71 -13.63
C THR A 93 0.89 -9.99 -13.63
N ALA A 94 0.91 -8.67 -13.82
CA ALA A 94 2.15 -7.95 -14.02
C ALA A 94 2.98 -7.77 -12.73
N GLY A 95 4.28 -8.07 -12.88
CA GLY A 95 5.33 -8.00 -11.87
C GLY A 95 5.85 -6.58 -11.53
N GLY A 96 7.17 -6.46 -11.39
CA GLY A 96 7.85 -5.31 -10.75
C GLY A 96 7.50 -3.89 -11.24
N HIS A 97 7.13 -3.69 -12.51
CA HIS A 97 6.76 -2.37 -13.05
C HIS A 97 5.23 -2.12 -13.15
N GLY A 98 4.43 -3.13 -12.81
CA GLY A 98 2.98 -3.11 -12.99
C GLY A 98 2.54 -3.20 -14.45
N GLN A 99 1.24 -3.35 -14.66
CA GLN A 99 0.61 -3.40 -15.97
C GLN A 99 0.17 -2.00 -16.39
N PRO A 100 0.66 -1.41 -17.49
CA PRO A 100 0.15 -0.15 -17.99
C PRO A 100 -1.34 -0.23 -18.32
N VAL A 101 -2.11 0.77 -17.91
CA VAL A 101 -3.56 0.84 -18.14
C VAL A 101 -4.01 2.26 -18.48
N SER A 102 -5.21 2.38 -19.03
CA SER A 102 -5.87 3.67 -19.28
C SER A 102 -6.81 4.06 -18.12
N PHE A 103 -7.35 5.28 -18.15
CA PHE A 103 -8.35 5.69 -17.16
C PHE A 103 -9.70 4.96 -17.34
N GLU A 104 -10.04 4.58 -18.57
CA GLU A 104 -11.21 3.75 -18.88
C GLU A 104 -11.11 2.37 -18.23
N TYR A 105 -9.89 1.81 -18.11
CA TYR A 105 -9.68 0.58 -17.35
C TYR A 105 -10.04 0.78 -15.87
N ILE A 106 -9.57 1.86 -15.24
CA ILE A 106 -9.87 2.17 -13.82
C ILE A 106 -11.38 2.36 -13.63
N GLN A 107 -12.03 3.11 -14.53
CA GLN A 107 -13.48 3.28 -14.54
C GLN A 107 -14.22 1.94 -14.67
N LYS A 108 -13.78 1.08 -15.61
CA LYS A 108 -14.39 -0.23 -15.87
C LYS A 108 -14.24 -1.18 -14.67
N MET A 109 -13.07 -1.21 -14.04
CA MET A 109 -12.83 -2.06 -12.85
C MET A 109 -13.62 -1.56 -11.64
N ASN A 110 -13.88 -0.25 -11.58
CA ASN A 110 -14.68 0.42 -10.57
C ASN A 110 -14.34 -0.05 -9.14
N PRO A 111 -13.12 0.21 -8.64
CA PRO A 111 -12.73 -0.22 -7.32
C PRO A 111 -13.52 0.50 -6.23
N ASP A 112 -13.74 -0.18 -5.10
CA ASP A 112 -14.23 0.49 -3.89
C ASP A 112 -13.11 1.34 -3.28
N TRP A 113 -11.87 0.87 -3.30
CA TRP A 113 -10.71 1.60 -2.79
C TRP A 113 -9.63 1.76 -3.86
N LEU A 114 -9.08 2.96 -3.98
CA LEU A 114 -7.95 3.23 -4.85
C LEU A 114 -6.70 3.52 -4.02
N PHE A 115 -5.69 2.67 -4.11
CA PHE A 115 -4.39 2.86 -3.45
C PHE A 115 -3.40 3.42 -4.46
N VAL A 116 -2.86 4.61 -4.19
CA VAL A 116 -2.12 5.40 -5.17
C VAL A 116 -0.67 5.60 -4.71
N LEU A 117 0.27 5.17 -5.54
CA LEU A 117 1.68 5.49 -5.40
C LEU A 117 2.09 6.57 -6.42
N ASP A 118 2.45 7.76 -5.95
CA ASP A 118 2.97 8.85 -6.79
C ASP A 118 4.47 8.70 -6.97
N ARG A 119 4.90 8.27 -8.16
CA ARG A 119 6.32 8.12 -8.46
C ARG A 119 7.03 9.46 -8.57
N LEU A 120 6.41 10.47 -9.19
CA LEU A 120 7.08 11.76 -9.42
C LEU A 120 7.36 12.45 -8.10
N ALA A 121 6.38 12.46 -7.19
CA ALA A 121 6.56 12.94 -5.82
C ALA A 121 7.66 12.15 -5.09
N ALA A 122 7.69 10.82 -5.25
CA ALA A 122 8.71 10.00 -4.61
C ALA A 122 10.13 10.29 -5.10
N VAL A 123 10.32 10.58 -6.39
CA VAL A 123 11.66 10.85 -6.96
C VAL A 123 12.01 12.34 -7.09
N GLY A 124 11.18 13.23 -6.54
CA GLY A 124 11.38 14.67 -6.61
C GLY A 124 11.39 15.23 -8.04
N LYS A 125 10.62 14.62 -8.96
CA LYS A 125 10.50 15.09 -10.34
C LYS A 125 9.30 16.01 -10.50
N GLU A 126 9.45 17.05 -11.29
CA GLU A 126 8.36 17.93 -11.70
C GLU A 126 7.37 17.21 -12.61
N GLY A 127 6.11 17.65 -12.56
CA GLY A 127 5.01 17.13 -13.36
C GLY A 127 3.68 17.19 -12.60
N GLN A 128 2.62 16.69 -13.24
CA GLN A 128 1.33 16.54 -12.57
C GLN A 128 1.45 15.52 -11.43
N SER A 129 0.91 15.87 -10.26
CA SER A 129 0.81 14.94 -9.15
C SER A 129 -0.15 13.80 -9.47
N ALA A 130 -0.03 12.69 -8.76
CA ALA A 130 -0.95 11.57 -8.91
C ALA A 130 -2.42 11.99 -8.71
N GLN A 131 -2.66 12.91 -7.77
CA GLN A 131 -3.99 13.47 -7.55
C GLN A 131 -4.50 14.23 -8.77
N GLN A 132 -3.68 15.11 -9.35
CA GLN A 132 -4.06 15.89 -10.53
C GLN A 132 -4.29 14.98 -11.75
N THR A 133 -3.47 13.95 -11.93
CA THR A 133 -3.62 13.01 -13.05
C THR A 133 -4.88 12.14 -12.91
N LEU A 134 -5.20 11.71 -11.69
CA LEU A 134 -6.38 10.87 -11.42
C LEU A 134 -7.67 11.67 -11.31
N ASP A 135 -7.62 13.00 -11.10
CA ASP A 135 -8.79 13.87 -11.06
C ASP A 135 -9.32 14.18 -12.46
N ASN A 136 -9.94 13.18 -13.09
CA ASN A 136 -10.53 13.28 -14.42
C ASN A 136 -11.91 12.62 -14.48
N ALA A 137 -12.70 12.96 -15.50
CA ALA A 137 -14.10 12.57 -15.63
C ALA A 137 -14.34 11.05 -15.63
N LEU A 138 -13.36 10.22 -16.00
CA LEU A 138 -13.49 8.77 -16.00
C LEU A 138 -13.28 8.19 -14.60
N VAL A 139 -12.21 8.61 -13.92
CA VAL A 139 -11.90 8.14 -12.55
C VAL A 139 -12.91 8.69 -11.55
N GLN A 140 -13.40 9.92 -11.73
CA GLN A 140 -14.47 10.51 -10.93
C GLN A 140 -15.77 9.68 -10.92
N GLN A 141 -15.97 8.81 -11.90
CA GLN A 141 -17.15 7.93 -11.95
C GLN A 141 -17.02 6.69 -11.06
N THR A 142 -15.83 6.38 -10.56
CA THR A 142 -15.58 5.22 -9.71
C THR A 142 -16.19 5.36 -8.31
N THR A 143 -16.49 4.24 -7.67
CA THR A 143 -16.92 4.18 -6.27
C THR A 143 -15.86 4.81 -5.36
N ALA A 144 -14.58 4.45 -5.57
CA ALA A 144 -13.46 4.99 -4.81
C ALA A 144 -13.45 6.52 -4.79
N TRP A 145 -13.56 7.15 -5.96
CA TRP A 145 -13.51 8.62 -6.04
C TRP A 145 -14.74 9.27 -5.42
N LYS A 146 -15.94 8.78 -5.75
CA LYS A 146 -17.22 9.33 -5.26
C LYS A 146 -17.33 9.30 -3.73
N LYS A 147 -16.75 8.28 -3.10
CA LYS A 147 -16.75 8.12 -1.63
C LYS A 147 -15.52 8.71 -0.95
N GLY A 148 -14.58 9.30 -1.68
CA GLY A 148 -13.30 9.77 -1.13
C GLY A 148 -12.41 8.64 -0.60
N GLN A 149 -12.61 7.41 -1.08
CA GLN A 149 -11.88 6.20 -0.68
C GLN A 149 -10.59 6.04 -1.52
N VAL A 150 -9.75 7.07 -1.48
CA VAL A 150 -8.47 7.15 -2.20
C VAL A 150 -7.35 7.29 -1.18
N VAL A 151 -6.42 6.33 -1.15
CA VAL A 151 -5.31 6.29 -0.18
C VAL A 151 -4.01 6.52 -0.92
N TYR A 152 -3.34 7.65 -0.65
CA TYR A 152 -2.01 7.94 -1.18
C TYR A 152 -0.93 7.31 -0.31
N LEU A 153 -0.22 6.33 -0.85
CA LEU A 153 0.89 5.64 -0.19
C LEU A 153 2.10 6.59 -0.02
N SER A 154 2.98 6.25 0.91
CA SER A 154 4.18 7.05 1.17
C SER A 154 5.18 6.99 0.01
N ALA A 155 5.99 8.03 -0.15
CA ALA A 155 7.12 8.00 -1.08
C ALA A 155 8.09 6.84 -0.78
N ALA A 156 8.16 6.43 0.49
CA ALA A 156 8.99 5.31 0.93
C ALA A 156 8.51 3.97 0.34
N SER A 157 7.24 3.80 -0.01
CA SER A 157 6.76 2.60 -0.73
C SER A 157 7.40 2.46 -2.13
N TYR A 158 7.92 3.57 -2.68
CA TYR A 158 8.71 3.56 -3.92
C TYR A 158 10.21 3.42 -3.65
N LEU A 159 10.77 4.27 -2.77
CA LEU A 159 12.21 4.43 -2.56
C LEU A 159 12.83 3.43 -1.58
N ALA A 160 12.09 3.03 -0.55
CA ALA A 160 12.56 2.22 0.56
C ALA A 160 11.49 1.19 0.98
N PRO A 161 11.06 0.31 0.06
CA PRO A 161 10.07 -0.71 0.37
C PRO A 161 10.59 -1.65 1.47
N SER A 162 9.69 -2.13 2.32
CA SER A 162 10.03 -2.96 3.48
C SER A 162 10.97 -2.26 4.46
N GLY A 163 10.84 -0.93 4.59
CA GLY A 163 11.44 -0.13 5.65
C GLY A 163 10.42 0.08 6.77
N VAL A 164 10.85 0.08 8.04
CA VAL A 164 9.92 0.19 9.18
C VAL A 164 9.11 1.50 9.16
N THR A 165 9.72 2.60 8.73
CA THR A 165 9.03 3.89 8.55
C THR A 165 7.99 3.83 7.43
N GLN A 166 8.30 3.15 6.32
CA GLN A 166 7.35 2.95 5.22
C GLN A 166 6.14 2.16 5.71
N VAL A 167 6.38 1.02 6.35
CA VAL A 167 5.32 0.14 6.89
C VAL A 167 4.45 0.91 7.89
N LYS A 168 5.05 1.60 8.86
CA LYS A 168 4.30 2.41 9.84
C LYS A 168 3.43 3.46 9.17
N THR A 169 4.02 4.23 8.25
CA THR A 169 3.30 5.34 7.57
C THR A 169 2.13 4.82 6.74
N ASP A 170 2.35 3.78 5.93
CA ASP A 170 1.31 3.26 5.04
C ASP A 170 0.20 2.55 5.83
N LEU A 171 0.53 1.76 6.85
CA LEU A 171 -0.48 1.16 7.72
C LEU A 171 -1.34 2.22 8.40
N THR A 172 -0.74 3.29 8.95
CA THR A 172 -1.50 4.40 9.54
C THR A 172 -2.43 5.05 8.52
N ARG A 173 -1.92 5.41 7.33
CA ARG A 173 -2.75 6.04 6.28
C ARG A 173 -3.91 5.15 5.84
N ILE A 174 -3.66 3.85 5.67
CA ILE A 174 -4.69 2.89 5.28
C ILE A 174 -5.72 2.77 6.41
N LYS A 175 -5.29 2.51 7.65
CA LYS A 175 -6.17 2.39 8.81
C LYS A 175 -7.07 3.61 8.97
N ASP A 176 -6.48 4.81 8.95
CA ASP A 176 -7.20 6.06 9.14
C ASP A 176 -8.24 6.28 8.04
N ALA A 177 -7.88 6.03 6.78
CA ALA A 177 -8.82 6.15 5.66
C ALA A 177 -10.00 5.18 5.80
N PHE A 178 -9.76 3.93 6.17
CA PHE A 178 -10.82 2.93 6.37
C PHE A 178 -11.70 3.19 7.60
N ASN A 179 -11.18 3.89 8.62
CA ASN A 179 -11.94 4.28 9.81
C ASN A 179 -12.75 5.57 9.61
N GLN A 180 -12.36 6.42 8.66
CA GLN A 180 -13.08 7.65 8.32
C GLN A 180 -14.19 7.44 7.27
N GLN A 181 -14.36 6.21 6.78
CA GLN A 181 -15.42 5.84 5.85
C GLN A 181 -16.80 6.21 6.44
N LYS A 182 -17.55 7.06 5.73
CA LYS A 182 -18.95 7.40 6.04
C LYS A 182 -19.92 6.38 5.46
#